data_AF-A0A804PPS3-F1
#
_entry.id   AF-A0A804PPS3-F1
#
_cell.length_a   1.000
_cell.length_b   1.000
_cell.length_c   1.000
_cell.angle_alpha   90.00
_cell.angle_beta   90.00
_cell.angle_gamma   90.00
#
_symmetry.space_group_name_H-M   'P 1'
#
loop_
_entity.id
_entity.type
_entity.pdbx_description
1 polymer ?
#
loop_
_entity_poly.entity_id
_entity_poly.type
_entity_poly.pdbx_seq_one_letter_code
_entity_poly.pdbx_strand_id
1 'polypeptide(L)'
;MAGRSTNSAGAGRLHRLRHQGAGEGRVRAVGHGGGDQRQVRDAQGQGRVQGRQPQGGDAPRLRARLRVRRHVRRRLPAAAGLPRQNRPVPRPQPQPRARADTLEVRCPVVNANDCLLTRMQEMSMDYHFKVEQEAGSSLCNFFGYNGTAGVWRTQAIVESGGWEDRTTAEDMDLALRAGLLGWEFVYVGSIKVKSELPSTLKAYRSQQHRWSCGPALLFKKMFWQILAAERVSVWKKWYMVYDFFIARRIVGTFYTFFFFSVLIPLNILLPEAQIPVWELIYIPIAITLLNSVGTPRSIHLVILWVLFENVMALHRFKAILIGFLEADRANEWIVTQKLGNLQKLKSIARLTGSYRFKDRFHFLEVFIGLFLLASACFDYLYRDDYVYLFVLPQSIMYFAIGFQFVGLNVSED
;
A
#
# COMPACT_ATOMS: atom_id res chain seq x y z
N MET A 1 27.40 27.02 36.14
CA MET A 1 26.66 25.92 36.79
C MET A 1 25.34 25.73 36.06
N ALA A 2 25.23 24.72 35.21
CA ALA A 2 24.02 24.43 34.44
C ALA A 2 23.62 22.97 34.72
N GLY A 3 22.49 22.80 35.42
CA GLY A 3 21.90 21.50 35.71
C GLY A 3 21.21 20.92 34.48
N ARG A 4 21.55 19.68 34.13
CA ARG A 4 20.89 18.87 33.10
C ARG A 4 19.63 18.24 33.68
N SER A 5 18.45 18.53 33.12
CA SER A 5 17.28 17.66 33.23
C SER A 5 17.28 16.69 32.03
N THR A 6 17.36 15.39 32.32
CA THR A 6 17.30 14.32 31.32
C THR A 6 15.84 13.87 31.15
N ASN A 7 15.34 14.00 29.92
CA ASN A 7 13.99 13.63 29.52
C ASN A 7 13.91 12.09 29.29
N SER A 8 13.10 11.41 30.09
CA SER A 8 13.06 9.94 30.25
C SER A 8 12.03 9.21 29.37
N ALA A 9 11.80 9.65 28.13
CA ALA A 9 10.74 9.08 27.26
C ALA A 9 11.20 7.98 26.26
N GLY A 10 12.51 7.69 26.17
CA GLY A 10 13.07 6.78 25.15
C GLY A 10 13.24 5.32 25.56
N ALA A 11 13.42 5.02 26.85
CA ALA A 11 13.85 3.69 27.32
C ALA A 11 12.69 2.69 27.55
N GLY A 12 11.43 3.16 27.64
CA GLY A 12 10.28 2.32 28.00
C GLY A 12 9.74 1.39 26.91
N ARG A 13 10.27 1.46 25.67
CA ARG A 13 9.69 0.76 24.51
C ARG A 13 10.25 -0.65 24.24
N LEU A 14 11.41 -0.99 24.84
CA LEU A 14 12.05 -2.31 24.71
C LEU A 14 11.84 -3.21 25.95
N HIS A 15 11.56 -2.62 27.13
CA HIS A 15 11.43 -3.38 28.37
C HIS A 15 10.06 -4.05 28.57
N ARG A 16 9.05 -3.71 27.75
CA ARG A 16 7.66 -4.18 27.90
C ARG A 16 7.33 -5.45 27.11
N LEU A 17 8.22 -5.90 26.20
CA LEU A 17 8.02 -7.11 25.39
C LEU A 17 8.61 -8.39 26.03
N ARG A 18 9.28 -8.28 27.19
CA ARG A 18 9.89 -9.44 27.88
C ARG A 18 8.97 -10.15 28.88
N HIS A 19 7.77 -9.61 29.14
CA HIS A 19 6.85 -10.14 30.16
C HIS A 19 5.63 -10.90 29.63
N GLN A 20 5.50 -11.12 28.32
CA GLN A 20 4.45 -11.98 27.78
C GLN A 20 5.07 -13.33 27.42
N GLY A 21 4.85 -14.31 28.30
CA GLY A 21 5.30 -15.69 28.13
C GLY A 21 4.81 -16.27 26.81
N ALA A 22 5.71 -16.36 25.84
CA ALA A 22 5.48 -17.09 24.60
C ALA A 22 6.20 -18.44 24.71
N GLY A 23 5.42 -19.53 24.75
CA GLY A 23 5.92 -20.89 24.67
C GLY A 23 6.75 -21.13 23.40
N GLU A 24 7.58 -22.17 23.44
CA GLU A 24 8.61 -22.50 22.45
C GLU A 24 8.06 -22.68 21.02
N GLY A 25 7.94 -21.56 20.30
CA GLY A 25 7.72 -21.51 18.87
C GLY A 25 8.47 -20.31 18.31
N ARG A 26 9.45 -20.53 17.43
CA ARG A 26 10.20 -19.42 16.78
C ARG A 26 9.32 -18.69 15.77
N VAL A 27 8.57 -17.73 16.27
CA VAL A 27 7.76 -16.78 15.49
C VAL A 27 8.60 -15.50 15.28
N ARG A 28 8.70 -15.00 14.04
CA ARG A 28 9.42 -13.74 13.74
C ARG A 28 8.42 -12.64 13.39
N ALA A 29 8.41 -11.59 14.20
CA ALA A 29 7.79 -10.33 13.82
C ALA A 29 8.60 -9.67 12.70
N VAL A 30 7.93 -9.26 11.63
CA VAL A 30 8.54 -8.51 10.51
C VAL A 30 7.93 -7.11 10.54
N GLY A 31 8.63 -6.16 11.16
CA GLY A 31 8.22 -4.75 11.22
C GLY A 31 9.27 -3.83 10.58
N HIS A 32 8.84 -3.00 9.64
CA HIS A 32 9.63 -1.90 9.09
C HIS A 32 9.37 -0.62 9.90
N GLY A 33 10.17 -0.41 10.94
CA GLY A 33 10.31 0.89 11.59
C GLY A 33 11.49 1.65 10.96
N GLY A 34 11.20 2.72 10.25
CA GLY A 34 12.21 3.70 9.85
C GLY A 34 12.75 4.41 11.09
N GLY A 35 13.85 3.89 11.64
CA GLY A 35 14.57 4.45 12.77
C GLY A 35 16.02 4.01 12.70
N ASP A 36 16.91 5.00 12.66
CA ASP A 36 18.37 4.90 12.58
C ASP A 36 18.94 3.84 13.55
N GLN A 37 19.55 2.78 13.02
CA GLN A 37 20.45 1.90 13.81
C GLN A 37 21.89 2.21 13.40
N ARG A 38 22.40 3.33 13.91
CA ARG A 38 23.84 3.55 14.10
C ARG A 38 24.07 4.15 15.48
N GLN A 39 24.28 3.26 16.46
CA GLN A 39 25.29 3.37 17.52
C GLN A 39 24.94 2.39 18.64
N VAL A 40 25.27 1.11 18.41
CA VAL A 40 25.79 0.27 19.49
C VAL A 40 27.20 -0.07 19.04
N ARG A 41 28.16 0.74 19.51
CA ARG A 41 29.58 0.41 19.43
C ARG A 41 29.84 -0.50 20.63
N ASP A 42 30.12 -1.77 20.37
CA ASP A 42 31.02 -2.53 21.22
C ASP A 42 32.28 -2.83 20.42
N ALA A 43 33.40 -2.61 21.11
CA ALA A 43 34.75 -2.60 20.61
C ALA A 43 35.20 -3.99 20.14
N GLN A 44 35.73 -4.08 18.92
CA GLN A 44 36.97 -4.76 18.53
C GLN A 44 37.01 -4.99 17.02
N GLY A 45 38.16 -4.69 16.41
CA GLY A 45 38.58 -5.22 15.12
C GLY A 45 38.29 -4.34 13.89
N GLN A 46 39.35 -3.70 13.39
CA GLN A 46 39.38 -3.00 12.11
C GLN A 46 39.03 -3.93 10.94
N GLY A 47 38.16 -3.45 10.05
CA GLY A 47 37.89 -4.05 8.75
C GLY A 47 37.05 -3.11 7.90
N ARG A 48 37.67 -2.43 6.93
CA ARG A 48 36.98 -1.60 5.94
C ARG A 48 36.05 -2.49 5.11
N VAL A 49 34.73 -2.34 5.27
CA VAL A 49 33.74 -2.85 4.32
C VAL A 49 33.20 -1.67 3.51
N GLN A 50 33.61 -1.58 2.25
CA GLN A 50 32.97 -0.72 1.25
C GLN A 50 31.54 -1.23 1.03
N GLY A 51 30.56 -0.60 1.67
CA GLY A 51 29.15 -0.86 1.41
C GLY A 51 28.67 -0.07 0.20
N ARG A 52 28.54 -0.73 -0.97
CA ARG A 52 27.64 -0.25 -2.03
C ARG A 52 26.22 -0.19 -1.47
N GLN A 53 25.56 0.97 -1.57
CA GLN A 53 24.12 1.07 -1.32
C GLN A 53 23.39 0.19 -2.36
N PRO A 54 22.57 -0.80 -1.94
CA PRO A 54 21.77 -1.56 -2.89
C PRO A 54 20.65 -0.65 -3.43
N GLN A 55 20.60 -0.50 -4.75
CA GLN A 55 19.42 -0.02 -5.47
C GLN A 55 18.38 -1.14 -5.42
N GLY A 56 17.28 -0.94 -4.68
CA GLY A 56 16.21 -1.91 -4.50
C GLY A 56 15.36 -1.61 -3.26
N GLY A 57 14.12 -2.11 -3.24
CA GLY A 57 13.13 -1.93 -2.15
C GLY A 57 13.54 -2.56 -0.81
N ASP A 58 12.57 -2.97 0.02
CA ASP A 58 12.87 -3.54 1.34
C ASP A 58 13.29 -5.02 1.27
N ALA A 59 12.97 -5.71 0.18
CA ALA A 59 13.34 -7.11 -0.08
C ALA A 59 14.85 -7.43 0.02
N PRO A 60 15.79 -6.70 -0.64
CA PRO A 60 17.23 -6.92 -0.47
C PRO A 60 17.71 -6.84 0.99
N ARG A 61 17.12 -5.95 1.80
CA ARG A 61 17.48 -5.76 3.22
C ARG A 61 17.02 -6.93 4.08
N LEU A 62 15.80 -7.42 3.86
CA LEU A 62 15.26 -8.60 4.54
C LEU A 62 16.00 -9.88 4.13
N ARG A 63 16.32 -10.02 2.84
CA ARG A 63 17.13 -11.14 2.32
C ARG A 63 18.53 -11.16 2.96
N ALA A 64 19.16 -9.98 3.12
CA ALA A 64 20.43 -9.86 3.82
C ALA A 64 20.32 -10.26 5.30
N ARG A 65 19.27 -9.84 6.02
CA ARG A 65 19.02 -10.23 7.43
C ARG A 65 18.79 -11.73 7.60
N LEU A 66 18.17 -12.39 6.62
CA LEU A 66 18.03 -13.85 6.59
C LEU A 66 19.34 -14.56 6.23
N ARG A 67 20.15 -14.01 5.31
CA ARG A 67 21.47 -14.53 4.95
C ARG A 67 22.50 -14.43 6.07
N VAL A 68 22.56 -13.31 6.80
CA VAL A 68 23.52 -13.09 7.90
C VAL A 68 23.37 -14.14 9.01
N ARG A 69 22.16 -14.65 9.26
CA ARG A 69 21.96 -15.74 10.24
C ARG A 69 22.35 -17.13 9.74
N ARG A 70 22.58 -17.35 8.43
CA ARG A 70 23.20 -18.61 7.95
C ARG A 70 24.71 -18.66 8.26
N HIS A 71 25.37 -17.53 8.50
CA HIS A 71 26.82 -17.49 8.77
C HIS A 71 27.22 -17.54 10.25
N VAL A 72 26.27 -17.57 11.19
CA VAL A 72 26.56 -17.67 12.65
C VAL A 72 26.43 -19.12 13.19
N ARG A 73 26.29 -20.12 12.30
CA ARG A 73 26.43 -21.55 12.66
C ARG A 73 27.59 -22.15 11.87
N ARG A 74 28.83 -21.81 12.22
CA ARG A 74 30.02 -22.60 11.89
C ARG A 74 31.17 -22.29 12.87
N ARG A 75 31.11 -22.93 14.04
CA ARG A 75 32.30 -23.40 14.77
C ARG A 75 31.91 -24.68 15.49
N LEU A 76 32.23 -25.81 14.87
CA LEU A 76 32.45 -27.09 15.53
C LEU A 76 33.57 -27.78 14.73
N PRO A 77 34.60 -28.35 15.37
CA PRO A 77 35.78 -28.85 14.69
C PRO A 77 35.48 -30.15 13.93
N ALA A 78 36.24 -30.36 12.86
CA ALA A 78 36.21 -31.55 12.02
C ALA A 78 36.82 -32.75 12.74
N ALA A 79 36.13 -33.90 12.69
CA ALA A 79 36.75 -35.23 12.75
C ALA A 79 35.76 -36.30 12.27
N ALA A 80 36.33 -37.31 11.60
CA ALA A 80 35.77 -38.63 11.23
C ALA A 80 34.77 -38.68 10.05
N GLY A 81 35.20 -39.36 8.98
CA GLY A 81 34.42 -39.63 7.78
C GLY A 81 33.52 -40.87 7.89
N LEU A 82 32.63 -41.03 6.90
CA LEU A 82 32.02 -42.26 6.33
C LEU A 82 30.88 -41.86 5.34
N PRO A 83 30.34 -42.77 4.49
CA PRO A 83 30.28 -42.57 3.05
C PRO A 83 28.92 -42.08 2.50
N ARG A 84 28.94 -41.70 1.20
CA ARG A 84 27.78 -41.31 0.39
C ARG A 84 26.68 -42.38 0.41
N GLN A 85 25.52 -42.04 0.97
CA GLN A 85 24.26 -42.75 0.73
C GLN A 85 23.28 -41.83 -0.01
N ASN A 86 22.93 -42.22 -1.24
CA ASN A 86 21.75 -41.74 -1.95
C ASN A 86 20.51 -42.10 -1.11
N ARG A 87 19.89 -41.11 -0.46
CA ARG A 87 18.53 -41.24 0.08
C ARG A 87 17.57 -40.41 -0.78
N PRO A 88 16.41 -40.96 -1.17
CA PRO A 88 15.38 -40.18 -1.83
C PRO A 88 14.86 -39.07 -0.91
N VAL A 89 14.61 -37.90 -1.50
CA VAL A 89 14.04 -36.73 -0.81
C VAL A 89 12.68 -37.13 -0.20
N PRO A 90 12.44 -36.91 1.10
CA PRO A 90 11.14 -37.24 1.69
C PRO A 90 10.04 -36.37 1.08
N ARG A 91 8.92 -36.99 0.68
CA ARG A 91 7.70 -36.25 0.34
C ARG A 91 7.29 -35.39 1.55
N PRO A 92 6.85 -34.13 1.36
CA PRO A 92 6.35 -33.32 2.47
C PRO A 92 5.15 -34.02 3.12
N GLN A 93 5.26 -34.36 4.39
CA GLN A 93 4.11 -34.83 5.17
C GLN A 93 3.11 -33.68 5.36
N PRO A 94 1.79 -33.93 5.30
CA PRO A 94 0.79 -32.92 5.61
C PRO A 94 0.95 -32.45 7.07
N GLN A 95 1.23 -31.16 7.29
CA GLN A 95 1.24 -30.58 8.62
C GLN A 95 -0.20 -30.50 9.20
N PRO A 96 -0.36 -30.55 10.53
CA PRO A 96 -1.68 -30.50 11.16
C PRO A 96 -2.39 -29.17 10.83
N ARG A 97 -3.62 -29.26 10.33
CA ARG A 97 -4.49 -28.22 9.76
C ARG A 97 -4.93 -27.07 10.71
N ALA A 98 -4.20 -26.75 11.77
CA ALA A 98 -4.77 -25.94 12.87
C ALA A 98 -3.98 -24.69 13.30
N ARG A 99 -3.01 -24.19 12.52
CA ARG A 99 -2.29 -22.96 12.91
C ARG A 99 -2.03 -22.07 11.71
N ALA A 100 -2.58 -20.86 11.75
CA ALA A 100 -2.35 -19.78 10.80
C ALA A 100 -0.84 -19.58 10.53
N ASP A 101 -0.48 -19.44 9.26
CA ASP A 101 0.91 -19.38 8.83
C ASP A 101 1.38 -17.95 8.57
N THR A 102 0.43 -17.07 8.26
CA THR A 102 0.62 -15.62 8.26
C THR A 102 -0.50 -14.97 9.06
N LEU A 103 -0.12 -14.01 9.90
CA LEU A 103 -1.03 -13.20 10.70
C LEU A 103 -0.78 -11.72 10.38
N GLU A 104 -1.81 -10.95 10.04
CA GLU A 104 -1.73 -9.49 9.99
C GLU A 104 -2.76 -8.89 10.95
N VAL A 105 -2.39 -7.78 11.61
CA VAL A 105 -3.29 -7.09 12.54
C VAL A 105 -3.67 -5.71 12.00
N ARG A 106 -4.78 -5.18 12.50
CA ARG A 106 -5.30 -3.90 12.04
C ARG A 106 -4.33 -2.75 12.29
N CYS A 107 -4.22 -1.87 11.31
CA CYS A 107 -3.33 -0.71 11.35
C CYS A 107 -4.09 0.63 11.42
N PRO A 108 -4.76 0.99 12.53
CA PRO A 108 -5.47 2.25 12.62
C PRO A 108 -4.51 3.44 12.46
N VAL A 109 -5.01 4.45 11.75
CA VAL A 109 -4.28 5.68 11.45
C VAL A 109 -4.31 6.61 12.66
N VAL A 110 -3.15 7.19 13.02
CA VAL A 110 -3.06 8.13 14.15
C VAL A 110 -3.13 9.60 13.75
N ASN A 111 -2.82 9.91 12.49
CA ASN A 111 -2.64 11.28 12.00
C ASN A 111 -3.77 11.73 11.05
N ALA A 112 -4.95 11.12 11.21
CA ALA A 112 -6.12 11.40 10.38
C ALA A 112 -6.74 12.79 10.63
N ASN A 113 -6.37 13.45 11.73
CA ASN A 113 -6.82 14.80 12.05
C ASN A 113 -5.79 15.88 11.67
N ASP A 114 -4.61 15.52 11.15
CA ASP A 114 -3.56 16.48 10.80
C ASP A 114 -3.98 17.43 9.66
N CYS A 115 -4.69 16.92 8.65
CA CYS A 115 -5.21 17.72 7.55
C CYS A 115 -6.36 17.02 6.82
N LEU A 116 -7.07 17.77 5.99
CA LEU A 116 -8.17 17.23 5.17
C LEU A 116 -7.73 16.03 4.31
N LEU A 117 -6.50 16.07 3.80
CA LEU A 117 -5.93 15.00 2.97
C LEU A 117 -5.75 13.69 3.76
N THR A 118 -5.25 13.73 5.01
CA THR A 118 -5.13 12.51 5.82
C THR A 118 -6.49 11.98 6.25
N ARG A 119 -7.48 12.86 6.42
CA ARG A 119 -8.86 12.47 6.71
C ARG A 119 -9.54 11.76 5.54
N MET A 120 -9.39 12.27 4.32
CA MET A 120 -9.91 11.60 3.11
C MET A 120 -9.24 10.25 2.87
N GLN A 121 -7.92 10.16 3.09
CA GLN A 121 -7.19 8.89 2.99
C GLN A 121 -7.64 7.86 4.04
N GLU A 122 -7.94 8.29 5.27
CA GLU A 122 -8.46 7.40 6.30
C GLU A 122 -9.75 6.73 5.84
N MET A 123 -10.67 7.48 5.22
CA MET A 123 -11.94 6.92 4.72
C MET A 123 -11.70 5.73 3.78
N SER A 124 -10.76 5.85 2.85
CA SER A 124 -10.41 4.78 1.90
C SER A 124 -9.69 3.61 2.60
N MET A 125 -8.79 3.89 3.54
CA MET A 125 -8.00 2.86 4.24
C MET A 125 -8.81 2.08 5.27
N ASP A 126 -9.78 2.70 5.94
CA ASP A 126 -10.56 2.02 6.96
C ASP A 126 -11.52 0.99 6.34
N TYR A 127 -12.06 1.26 5.14
CA TYR A 127 -12.79 0.23 4.38
C TYR A 127 -11.87 -0.95 4.04
N HIS A 128 -10.67 -0.67 3.51
CA HIS A 128 -9.71 -1.71 3.14
C HIS A 128 -9.40 -2.66 4.32
N PHE A 129 -9.12 -2.10 5.50
CA PHE A 129 -8.79 -2.89 6.68
C PHE A 129 -10.00 -3.55 7.35
N LYS A 130 -11.16 -2.88 7.43
CA LYS A 130 -12.33 -3.42 8.15
C LYS A 130 -13.14 -4.41 7.33
N VAL A 131 -13.16 -4.24 6.01
CA VAL A 131 -14.05 -5.00 5.12
C VAL A 131 -13.23 -5.94 4.25
N GLU A 132 -12.31 -5.44 3.44
CA GLU A 132 -11.63 -6.28 2.43
C GLU A 132 -10.70 -7.31 3.06
N GLN A 133 -9.86 -6.89 4.00
CA GLN A 133 -8.90 -7.77 4.69
C GLN A 133 -9.63 -8.84 5.50
N GLU A 134 -10.67 -8.45 6.25
CA GLU A 134 -11.46 -9.35 7.08
C GLU A 134 -12.25 -10.35 6.21
N ALA A 135 -12.87 -9.88 5.11
CA ALA A 135 -13.60 -10.73 4.17
C ALA A 135 -12.66 -11.71 3.45
N GLY A 136 -11.51 -11.25 2.95
CA GLY A 136 -10.52 -12.12 2.31
C GLY A 136 -9.98 -13.20 3.23
N SER A 137 -9.66 -12.81 4.48
CA SER A 137 -9.23 -13.76 5.51
C SER A 137 -10.32 -14.79 5.81
N SER A 138 -11.58 -14.36 5.98
CA SER A 138 -12.66 -15.25 6.44
C SER A 138 -13.23 -16.16 5.35
N LEU A 139 -13.30 -15.67 4.10
CA LEU A 139 -13.91 -16.41 2.99
C LEU A 139 -12.92 -17.26 2.21
N CYS A 140 -11.65 -16.84 2.14
CA CYS A 140 -10.68 -17.41 1.21
C CYS A 140 -9.34 -17.78 1.85
N ASN A 141 -9.18 -17.59 3.17
CA ASN A 141 -7.91 -17.75 3.90
C ASN A 141 -6.74 -17.04 3.19
N PHE A 142 -7.02 -15.89 2.55
CA PHE A 142 -6.06 -15.13 1.77
C PHE A 142 -6.42 -13.64 1.70
N PHE A 143 -5.43 -12.79 1.92
CA PHE A 143 -5.51 -11.35 1.66
C PHE A 143 -4.12 -10.85 1.24
N GLY A 144 -4.07 -9.66 0.63
CA GLY A 144 -2.81 -9.02 0.30
C GLY A 144 -2.11 -8.53 1.56
N TYR A 145 -0.94 -9.11 1.86
CA TYR A 145 -0.12 -8.65 2.96
C TYR A 145 0.39 -7.23 2.71
N ASN A 146 0.15 -6.31 3.63
CA ASN A 146 0.47 -4.87 3.44
C ASN A 146 1.89 -4.49 3.90
N GLY A 147 2.77 -5.47 4.09
CA GLY A 147 4.19 -5.25 4.36
C GLY A 147 4.53 -4.86 5.81
N THR A 148 3.55 -4.69 6.69
CA THR A 148 3.76 -4.32 8.10
C THR A 148 2.73 -4.96 9.03
N ALA A 149 2.96 -4.83 10.34
CA ALA A 149 2.07 -5.33 11.40
C ALA A 149 1.67 -6.80 11.25
N GLY A 150 2.54 -7.59 10.62
CA GLY A 150 2.33 -9.01 10.46
C GLY A 150 3.45 -9.88 10.96
N VAL A 151 3.09 -11.13 11.09
CA VAL A 151 3.90 -12.20 11.64
C VAL A 151 3.81 -13.37 10.68
N TRP A 152 4.98 -13.91 10.33
CA TRP A 152 5.10 -14.97 9.35
C TRP A 152 5.76 -16.19 9.98
N ARG A 153 5.20 -17.37 9.69
CA ARG A 153 5.91 -18.61 9.92
C ARG A 153 7.15 -18.63 9.03
N THR A 154 8.30 -18.95 9.63
CA THR A 154 9.57 -18.98 8.86
C THR A 154 9.51 -20.00 7.72
N GLN A 155 8.83 -21.13 7.93
CA GLN A 155 8.64 -22.16 6.91
C GLN A 155 7.87 -21.62 5.70
N ALA A 156 6.80 -20.87 5.91
CA ALA A 156 6.01 -20.27 4.82
C ALA A 156 6.86 -19.34 3.94
N ILE A 157 7.71 -18.51 4.55
CA ILE A 157 8.64 -17.66 3.80
C ILE A 157 9.63 -18.51 2.98
N VAL A 158 10.22 -19.53 3.60
CA VAL A 158 11.26 -20.34 2.95
C VAL A 158 10.70 -21.18 1.81
N GLU A 159 9.57 -21.85 2.02
CA GLU A 159 8.92 -22.69 1.00
C GLU A 159 8.38 -21.87 -0.16
N SER A 160 7.95 -20.63 0.09
CA SER A 160 7.49 -19.73 -0.97
C SER A 160 8.63 -19.22 -1.86
N GLY A 161 9.89 -19.45 -1.49
CA GLY A 161 11.06 -18.94 -2.23
C GLY A 161 11.67 -17.65 -1.65
N GLY A 162 11.12 -17.15 -0.54
CA GLY A 162 11.58 -15.94 0.14
C GLY A 162 11.12 -14.64 -0.54
N TRP A 163 11.75 -13.54 -0.14
CA TRP A 163 11.45 -12.20 -0.67
C TRP A 163 12.11 -12.01 -2.04
N GLU A 164 11.31 -11.63 -3.03
CA GLU A 164 11.77 -11.33 -4.39
C GLU A 164 11.54 -9.84 -4.69
N ASP A 165 12.47 -9.24 -5.43
CA ASP A 165 12.52 -7.82 -5.77
C ASP A 165 12.04 -7.52 -7.20
N ARG A 166 11.34 -8.48 -7.83
CA ARG A 166 10.84 -8.35 -9.21
C ARG A 166 9.78 -7.26 -9.42
N THR A 167 9.19 -6.76 -8.34
CA THR A 167 8.21 -5.66 -8.35
C THR A 167 8.37 -4.82 -7.07
N THR A 168 7.76 -3.63 -7.05
CA THR A 168 7.63 -2.77 -5.86
C THR A 168 6.56 -3.26 -4.86
N ALA A 169 5.98 -4.43 -5.07
CA ALA A 169 5.00 -5.06 -4.18
C ALA A 169 5.55 -6.41 -3.68
N GLU A 170 6.76 -6.39 -3.09
CA GLU A 170 7.46 -7.61 -2.64
C GLU A 170 6.71 -8.39 -1.56
N ASP A 171 5.95 -7.67 -0.73
CA ASP A 171 5.07 -8.18 0.32
C ASP A 171 3.89 -8.94 -0.26
N MET A 172 3.26 -8.36 -1.27
CA MET A 172 2.17 -8.95 -2.01
C MET A 172 2.61 -10.15 -2.84
N ASP A 173 3.79 -10.10 -3.47
CA ASP A 173 4.36 -11.22 -4.22
C ASP A 173 4.63 -12.43 -3.31
N LEU A 174 5.20 -12.21 -2.13
CA LEU A 174 5.39 -13.26 -1.15
C LEU A 174 4.05 -13.82 -0.65
N ALA A 175 3.08 -12.96 -0.37
CA ALA A 175 1.73 -13.38 0.02
C ALA A 175 1.07 -14.24 -1.05
N LEU A 176 1.11 -13.80 -2.31
CA LEU A 176 0.53 -14.55 -3.41
C LEU A 176 1.18 -15.92 -3.56
N ARG A 177 2.51 -16.00 -3.60
CA ARG A 177 3.23 -17.29 -3.71
C ARG A 177 2.94 -18.22 -2.55
N ALA A 178 2.90 -17.70 -1.32
CA ALA A 178 2.52 -18.49 -0.17
C ALA A 178 1.06 -18.98 -0.28
N GLY A 179 0.14 -18.10 -0.67
CA GLY A 179 -1.26 -18.44 -0.90
C GLY A 179 -1.45 -19.54 -1.95
N LEU A 180 -0.68 -19.50 -3.05
CA LEU A 180 -0.68 -20.51 -4.12
C LEU A 180 -0.09 -21.87 -3.67
N LEU A 181 0.77 -21.87 -2.65
CA LEU A 181 1.24 -23.11 -2.01
C LEU A 181 0.25 -23.70 -1.01
N GLY A 182 -0.87 -23.03 -0.76
CA GLY A 182 -1.91 -23.47 0.18
C GLY A 182 -1.73 -22.94 1.61
N TRP A 183 -0.79 -22.03 1.86
CA TRP A 183 -0.65 -21.39 3.18
C TRP A 183 -1.88 -20.54 3.51
N GLU A 184 -2.24 -20.52 4.79
CA GLU A 184 -3.42 -19.80 5.30
C GLU A 184 -3.05 -18.47 5.93
N PHE A 185 -3.86 -17.46 5.61
CA PHE A 185 -3.71 -16.09 6.07
C PHE A 185 -4.85 -15.76 7.01
N VAL A 186 -4.51 -15.25 8.18
CA VAL A 186 -5.47 -14.79 9.19
C VAL A 186 -5.28 -13.30 9.45
N TYR A 187 -6.36 -12.55 9.28
CA TYR A 187 -6.43 -11.15 9.65
C TYR A 187 -7.11 -11.03 11.03
N VAL A 188 -6.56 -10.20 11.91
CA VAL A 188 -7.13 -9.96 13.25
C VAL A 188 -7.44 -8.48 13.43
N GLY A 189 -8.72 -8.13 13.25
CA GLY A 189 -9.22 -6.77 13.41
C GLY A 189 -9.21 -6.21 14.85
N SER A 190 -9.15 -7.08 15.85
CA SER A 190 -9.21 -6.70 17.28
C SER A 190 -7.88 -6.13 17.81
N ILE A 191 -6.74 -6.59 17.26
CA ILE A 191 -5.41 -6.12 17.63
C ILE A 191 -5.04 -4.93 16.74
N LYS A 192 -4.50 -3.87 17.35
CA LYS A 192 -4.28 -2.58 16.68
C LYS A 192 -2.81 -2.14 16.77
N VAL A 193 -2.19 -1.86 15.62
CA VAL A 193 -0.85 -1.29 15.50
C VAL A 193 -0.93 0.10 14.86
N LYS A 194 -0.41 1.12 15.54
CA LYS A 194 -0.48 2.51 15.07
C LYS A 194 0.21 2.67 13.71
N SER A 195 -0.46 3.32 12.77
CA SER A 195 0.07 3.65 11.45
C SER A 195 -0.08 5.14 11.13
N GLU A 196 0.73 5.63 10.19
CA GLU A 196 0.73 7.03 9.73
C GLU A 196 0.53 7.09 8.22
N LEU A 197 -0.29 8.04 7.79
CA LEU A 197 -0.57 8.41 6.41
C LEU A 197 0.31 9.58 5.93
N PRO A 198 0.61 9.67 4.63
CA PRO A 198 1.29 10.84 4.08
C PRO A 198 0.43 12.11 4.23
N SER A 199 1.01 13.15 4.82
CA SER A 199 0.36 14.45 5.04
C SER A 199 0.47 15.42 3.85
N THR A 200 1.27 15.08 2.82
CA THR A 200 1.43 15.91 1.61
C THR A 200 0.94 15.17 0.37
N LEU A 201 0.35 15.91 -0.56
CA LEU A 201 -0.16 15.35 -1.82
C LEU A 201 0.94 14.67 -2.64
N LYS A 202 2.16 15.24 -2.65
CA LYS A 202 3.31 14.63 -3.33
C LYS A 202 3.64 13.25 -2.77
N ALA A 203 3.74 13.12 -1.44
CA ALA A 203 4.02 11.84 -0.79
C ALA A 203 2.89 10.82 -1.00
N TYR A 204 1.63 11.29 -0.96
CA TYR A 204 0.46 10.47 -1.22
C TYR A 204 0.43 9.94 -2.66
N ARG A 205 0.69 10.79 -3.66
CA ARG A 205 0.77 10.37 -5.07
C ARG A 205 1.85 9.33 -5.31
N SER A 206 3.04 9.52 -4.73
CA SER A 206 4.11 8.52 -4.82
C SER A 206 3.70 7.19 -4.16
N GLN A 207 2.94 7.24 -3.07
CA GLN A 207 2.41 6.03 -2.43
C GLN A 207 1.37 5.33 -3.33
N GLN A 208 0.37 6.06 -3.81
CA GLN A 208 -0.69 5.54 -4.68
C GLN A 208 -0.14 4.98 -5.99
N HIS A 209 0.88 5.62 -6.56
CA HIS A 209 1.58 5.10 -7.72
C HIS A 209 2.18 3.72 -7.45
N ARG A 210 2.94 3.55 -6.36
CA ARG A 210 3.51 2.24 -5.99
C ARG A 210 2.43 1.19 -5.72
N TRP A 211 1.38 1.58 -4.99
CA TRP A 211 0.26 0.69 -4.62
C TRP A 211 -0.63 0.26 -5.79
N SER A 212 -0.54 0.94 -6.93
CA SER A 212 -1.28 0.58 -8.14
C SER A 212 -0.38 -0.07 -9.19
N CYS A 213 0.81 0.49 -9.39
CA CYS A 213 1.78 0.00 -10.37
C CYS A 213 2.38 -1.36 -9.98
N GLY A 214 2.83 -1.51 -8.73
CA GLY A 214 3.44 -2.75 -8.24
C GLY A 214 2.50 -3.94 -8.39
N PRO A 215 1.26 -3.85 -7.90
CA PRO A 215 0.26 -4.92 -8.05
C PRO A 215 -0.15 -5.20 -9.50
N ALA A 216 -0.25 -4.19 -10.37
CA ALA A 216 -0.54 -4.41 -11.80
C ALA A 216 0.59 -5.19 -12.49
N LEU A 217 1.85 -4.83 -12.23
CA LEU A 217 3.02 -5.55 -12.72
C LEU A 217 3.08 -6.97 -12.15
N LEU A 218 2.79 -7.14 -10.86
CA LEU A 218 2.75 -8.44 -10.21
C LEU A 218 1.69 -9.33 -10.84
N PHE A 219 0.49 -8.81 -11.08
CA PHE A 219 -0.59 -9.55 -11.74
C PHE A 219 -0.15 -10.04 -13.12
N LYS A 220 0.42 -9.17 -13.95
CA LYS A 220 0.96 -9.54 -15.27
C LYS A 220 1.97 -10.69 -15.18
N LYS A 221 2.91 -10.62 -14.25
CA LYS A 221 3.99 -11.63 -14.08
C LYS A 221 3.47 -12.96 -13.51
N MET A 222 2.48 -12.90 -12.64
CA MET A 222 1.99 -14.05 -11.87
C MET A 222 0.73 -14.69 -12.46
N PHE A 223 0.07 -14.06 -13.43
CA PHE A 223 -1.22 -14.50 -13.98
C PHE A 223 -1.24 -16.00 -14.34
N TRP A 224 -0.29 -16.43 -15.17
CA TRP A 224 -0.20 -17.83 -15.59
C TRP A 224 0.14 -18.78 -14.44
N GLN A 225 0.93 -18.33 -13.45
CA GLN A 225 1.27 -19.13 -12.28
C GLN A 225 0.04 -19.32 -11.36
N ILE A 226 -0.82 -18.31 -11.23
CA ILE A 226 -2.08 -18.42 -10.48
C ILE A 226 -2.99 -19.47 -11.13
N LEU A 227 -3.12 -19.42 -12.45
CA LEU A 227 -3.96 -20.37 -13.20
C LEU A 227 -3.41 -21.80 -13.12
N ALA A 228 -2.09 -21.96 -13.27
CA ALA A 228 -1.41 -23.26 -13.23
C ALA A 228 -1.30 -23.89 -11.82
N ALA A 229 -1.58 -23.15 -10.75
CA ALA A 229 -1.41 -23.66 -9.38
C ALA A 229 -2.38 -24.80 -9.04
N GLU A 230 -1.90 -26.03 -8.90
CA GLU A 230 -2.76 -27.19 -8.60
C GLU A 230 -3.16 -27.32 -7.13
N ARG A 231 -2.41 -26.67 -6.22
CA ARG A 231 -2.58 -26.80 -4.76
C ARG A 231 -3.73 -25.97 -4.18
N VAL A 232 -4.37 -25.14 -4.99
CA VAL A 232 -5.43 -24.22 -4.56
C VAL A 232 -6.74 -24.51 -5.29
N SER A 233 -7.86 -24.35 -4.57
CA SER A 233 -9.18 -24.54 -5.15
C SER A 233 -9.46 -23.53 -6.25
N VAL A 234 -10.33 -23.91 -7.20
CA VAL A 234 -10.78 -23.03 -8.28
C VAL A 234 -11.42 -21.75 -7.74
N TRP A 235 -12.13 -21.84 -6.61
CA TRP A 235 -12.71 -20.68 -5.93
C TRP A 235 -11.63 -19.70 -5.42
N LYS A 236 -10.58 -20.21 -4.77
CA LYS A 236 -9.47 -19.36 -4.28
C LYS A 236 -8.72 -18.71 -5.44
N LYS A 237 -8.57 -19.39 -6.58
CA LYS A 237 -8.02 -18.79 -7.82
C LYS A 237 -8.89 -17.67 -8.34
N TRP A 238 -10.21 -17.88 -8.41
CA TRP A 238 -11.16 -16.85 -8.82
C TRP A 238 -11.09 -15.63 -7.91
N TYR A 239 -11.05 -15.84 -6.59
CA TYR A 239 -10.86 -14.76 -5.62
C TYR A 239 -9.54 -14.00 -5.86
N MET A 240 -8.41 -14.71 -6.04
CA MET A 240 -7.11 -14.10 -6.29
C MET A 240 -7.04 -13.32 -7.61
N VAL A 241 -7.67 -13.81 -8.68
CA VAL A 241 -7.64 -13.12 -9.98
C VAL A 241 -8.67 -12.00 -10.02
N TYR A 242 -9.93 -12.30 -9.74
CA TYR A 242 -11.03 -11.37 -9.90
C TYR A 242 -11.07 -10.35 -8.76
N ASP A 243 -11.35 -10.78 -7.53
CA ASP A 243 -11.55 -9.86 -6.41
C ASP A 243 -10.27 -9.09 -6.06
N PHE A 244 -9.17 -9.83 -5.89
CA PHE A 244 -7.92 -9.28 -5.38
C PHE A 244 -7.16 -8.39 -6.40
N PHE A 245 -7.12 -8.78 -7.68
CA PHE A 245 -6.37 -8.04 -8.71
C PHE A 245 -7.24 -7.21 -9.67
N ILE A 246 -8.44 -7.65 -10.05
CA ILE A 246 -9.21 -7.04 -11.14
C ILE A 246 -10.30 -6.09 -10.62
N ALA A 247 -11.22 -6.57 -9.79
CA ALA A 247 -12.50 -5.93 -9.50
C ALA A 247 -12.33 -4.50 -8.97
N ARG A 248 -11.61 -4.32 -7.86
CA ARG A 248 -11.41 -2.98 -7.31
C ARG A 248 -10.26 -2.23 -7.98
N ARG A 249 -9.11 -2.90 -8.14
CA ARG A 249 -7.87 -2.23 -8.55
C ARG A 249 -7.95 -1.77 -10.00
N ILE A 250 -8.50 -2.58 -10.91
CA ILE A 250 -8.59 -2.26 -12.34
C ILE A 250 -9.99 -1.76 -12.68
N VAL A 251 -11.02 -2.59 -12.54
CA VAL A 251 -12.38 -2.26 -12.99
C VAL A 251 -12.92 -1.04 -12.24
N GLY A 252 -12.83 -1.02 -10.91
CA GLY A 252 -13.24 0.12 -10.10
C GLY A 252 -12.52 1.41 -10.47
N THR A 253 -11.18 1.37 -10.56
CA THR A 253 -10.38 2.54 -10.98
C THR A 253 -10.75 3.05 -12.36
N PHE A 254 -10.93 2.15 -13.33
CA PHE A 254 -11.27 2.52 -14.71
C PHE A 254 -12.69 3.09 -14.76
N TYR A 255 -13.67 2.40 -14.14
CA TYR A 255 -15.04 2.88 -14.06
C TYR A 255 -15.07 4.28 -13.45
N THR A 256 -14.50 4.49 -12.27
CA THR A 256 -14.49 5.81 -11.61
C THR A 256 -13.85 6.89 -12.49
N PHE A 257 -12.71 6.62 -13.11
CA PHE A 257 -12.05 7.62 -13.96
C PHE A 257 -12.85 7.92 -15.23
N PHE A 258 -13.16 6.89 -16.03
CA PHE A 258 -13.82 7.08 -17.32
C PHE A 258 -15.26 7.57 -17.14
N PHE A 259 -16.01 7.04 -16.19
CA PHE A 259 -17.41 7.43 -15.98
C PHE A 259 -17.51 8.91 -15.57
N PHE A 260 -16.86 9.31 -14.47
CA PHE A 260 -17.02 10.66 -13.93
C PHE A 260 -16.23 11.73 -14.68
N SER A 261 -15.09 11.38 -15.30
CA SER A 261 -14.18 12.38 -15.88
C SER A 261 -14.17 12.41 -17.41
N VAL A 262 -14.78 11.42 -18.07
CA VAL A 262 -14.81 11.32 -19.54
C VAL A 262 -16.22 11.15 -20.07
N LEU A 263 -16.97 10.13 -19.62
CA LEU A 263 -18.29 9.78 -20.14
C LEU A 263 -19.34 10.85 -19.83
N ILE A 264 -19.48 11.26 -18.57
CA ILE A 264 -20.45 12.30 -18.18
C ILE A 264 -20.22 13.61 -18.95
N PRO A 265 -18.99 14.18 -18.98
CA PRO A 265 -18.73 15.42 -19.71
C PRO A 265 -18.89 15.26 -21.22
N LEU A 266 -18.49 14.12 -21.79
CA LEU A 266 -18.70 13.86 -23.21
C LEU A 266 -20.19 13.79 -23.56
N ASN A 267 -20.99 13.16 -22.71
CA ASN A 267 -22.45 13.08 -22.89
C ASN A 267 -23.14 14.45 -22.76
N ILE A 268 -22.58 15.35 -21.95
CA ILE A 268 -23.04 16.74 -21.86
C ILE A 268 -22.82 17.45 -23.20
N LEU A 269 -21.62 17.33 -23.78
CA LEU A 269 -21.22 18.01 -25.01
C LEU A 269 -21.84 17.38 -26.27
N LEU A 270 -21.96 16.06 -26.30
CA LEU A 270 -22.48 15.24 -27.39
C LEU A 270 -23.61 14.35 -26.85
N PRO A 271 -24.86 14.84 -26.81
CA PRO A 271 -26.02 14.09 -26.32
C PRO A 271 -26.47 12.99 -27.29
N GLU A 272 -25.58 12.07 -27.63
CA GLU A 272 -25.87 10.95 -28.54
C GLU A 272 -26.52 9.76 -27.81
N ALA A 273 -26.24 9.59 -26.51
CA ALA A 273 -26.69 8.45 -25.72
C ALA A 273 -27.30 8.87 -24.38
N GLN A 274 -28.44 8.30 -24.00
CA GLN A 274 -29.01 8.54 -22.67
C GLN A 274 -28.36 7.62 -21.64
N ILE A 275 -27.67 8.21 -20.65
CA ILE A 275 -27.13 7.46 -19.51
C ILE A 275 -28.30 7.12 -18.57
N PRO A 276 -28.53 5.84 -18.25
CA PRO A 276 -29.65 5.48 -17.41
C PRO A 276 -29.45 5.91 -15.95
N VAL A 277 -30.55 6.27 -15.28
CA VAL A 277 -30.53 6.79 -13.90
C VAL A 277 -29.88 5.83 -12.90
N TRP A 278 -30.04 4.53 -13.07
CA TRP A 278 -29.43 3.54 -12.18
C TRP A 278 -27.90 3.54 -12.25
N GLU A 279 -27.33 3.89 -13.41
CA GLU A 279 -25.88 4.00 -13.60
C GLU A 279 -25.36 5.36 -13.11
N LEU A 280 -26.08 6.44 -13.40
CA LEU A 280 -25.70 7.79 -13.00
C LEU A 280 -25.82 8.05 -11.49
N ILE A 281 -26.82 7.46 -10.85
CA ILE A 281 -27.18 7.77 -9.45
C ILE A 281 -27.01 6.54 -8.55
N TYR A 282 -27.68 5.43 -8.83
CA TYR A 282 -27.76 4.33 -7.88
C TYR A 282 -26.42 3.61 -7.66
N ILE A 283 -25.67 3.32 -8.73
CA ILE A 283 -24.34 2.68 -8.61
C ILE A 283 -23.36 3.56 -7.81
N PRO A 284 -23.12 4.84 -8.16
CA PRO A 284 -22.24 5.71 -7.40
C PRO A 284 -22.62 5.85 -5.93
N ILE A 285 -23.90 6.01 -5.63
CA ILE A 285 -24.39 6.12 -4.24
C ILE A 285 -24.13 4.81 -3.49
N ALA A 286 -24.44 3.65 -4.08
CA ALA A 286 -24.22 2.36 -3.44
C ALA A 286 -22.72 2.13 -3.13
N ILE A 287 -21.83 2.39 -4.08
CA ILE A 287 -20.37 2.28 -3.90
C ILE A 287 -19.89 3.23 -2.79
N THR A 288 -20.40 4.46 -2.80
CA THR A 288 -20.00 5.49 -1.82
C THR A 288 -20.46 5.13 -0.42
N LEU A 289 -21.72 4.71 -0.27
CA LEU A 289 -22.26 4.26 1.01
C LEU A 289 -21.46 3.06 1.54
N LEU A 290 -21.21 2.05 0.70
CA LEU A 290 -20.43 0.88 1.06
C LEU A 290 -19.03 1.25 1.57
N ASN A 291 -18.34 2.15 0.89
CA ASN A 291 -17.02 2.62 1.32
C ASN A 291 -17.08 3.47 2.61
N SER A 292 -18.15 4.24 2.81
CA SER A 292 -18.32 5.10 3.98
C SER A 292 -18.64 4.36 5.29
N VAL A 293 -19.15 3.11 5.23
CA VAL A 293 -19.45 2.28 6.41
C VAL A 293 -18.21 2.14 7.33
N GLY A 294 -17.01 2.15 6.74
CA GLY A 294 -15.76 2.10 7.49
C GLY A 294 -15.52 3.31 8.39
N THR A 295 -16.06 4.50 8.10
CA THR A 295 -15.71 5.76 8.77
C THR A 295 -16.90 6.69 9.03
N PRO A 296 -17.86 6.31 9.90
CA PRO A 296 -19.07 7.11 10.14
C PRO A 296 -18.78 8.53 10.64
N ARG A 297 -17.66 8.73 11.36
CA ARG A 297 -17.21 10.05 11.86
C ARG A 297 -16.91 11.08 10.76
N SER A 298 -16.69 10.63 9.52
CA SER A 298 -16.32 11.47 8.39
C SER A 298 -17.40 11.47 7.30
N ILE A 299 -18.63 11.05 7.62
CA ILE A 299 -19.73 10.98 6.65
C ILE A 299 -20.06 12.33 6.00
N HIS A 300 -19.88 13.43 6.74
CA HIS A 300 -20.05 14.80 6.21
C HIS A 300 -19.03 15.17 5.12
N LEU A 301 -17.93 14.41 4.99
CA LEU A 301 -16.91 14.60 3.95
C LEU A 301 -17.13 13.71 2.73
N VAL A 302 -18.21 12.93 2.67
CA VAL A 302 -18.42 11.93 1.61
C VAL A 302 -18.43 12.56 0.21
N ILE A 303 -19.13 13.68 0.02
CA ILE A 303 -19.16 14.37 -1.29
C ILE A 303 -17.74 14.77 -1.69
N LEU A 304 -17.00 15.39 -0.77
CA LEU A 304 -15.64 15.83 -1.02
C LEU A 304 -14.68 14.66 -1.28
N TRP A 305 -14.88 13.55 -0.56
CA TRP A 305 -14.13 12.31 -0.74
C TRP A 305 -14.39 11.69 -2.11
N VAL A 306 -15.64 11.66 -2.60
CA VAL A 306 -15.96 11.20 -3.96
C VAL A 306 -15.23 12.04 -5.01
N LEU A 307 -15.30 13.37 -4.89
CA LEU A 307 -14.61 14.27 -5.83
C LEU A 307 -13.10 14.02 -5.82
N PHE A 308 -12.52 13.83 -4.63
CA PHE A 308 -11.11 13.52 -4.45
C PHE A 308 -10.72 12.16 -5.04
N GLU A 309 -11.50 11.11 -4.75
CA GLU A 309 -11.24 9.76 -5.26
C GLU A 309 -11.36 9.66 -6.78
N ASN A 310 -12.23 10.47 -7.40
CA ASN A 310 -12.31 10.59 -8.86
C ASN A 310 -11.01 11.12 -9.46
N VAL A 311 -10.41 12.16 -8.88
CA VAL A 311 -9.08 12.64 -9.32
C VAL A 311 -7.99 11.60 -9.05
N MET A 312 -8.06 10.92 -7.90
CA MET A 312 -7.12 9.85 -7.56
C MET A 312 -7.24 8.64 -8.48
N ALA A 313 -8.42 8.37 -9.04
CA ALA A 313 -8.62 7.32 -10.03
C ALA A 313 -7.79 7.56 -11.29
N LEU A 314 -7.63 8.82 -11.74
CA LEU A 314 -6.71 9.15 -12.84
C LEU A 314 -5.26 8.77 -12.50
N HIS A 315 -4.79 9.09 -11.29
CA HIS A 315 -3.42 8.77 -10.88
C HIS A 315 -3.19 7.26 -10.80
N ARG A 316 -4.16 6.51 -10.27
CA ARG A 316 -4.12 5.05 -10.19
C ARG A 316 -4.19 4.42 -11.58
N PHE A 317 -5.07 4.92 -12.46
CA PHE A 317 -5.15 4.50 -13.87
C PHE A 317 -3.81 4.62 -14.58
N LYS A 318 -3.15 5.80 -14.51
CA LYS A 318 -1.80 6.00 -15.07
C LYS A 318 -0.80 4.99 -14.52
N ALA A 319 -0.83 4.75 -13.21
CA ALA A 319 0.09 3.84 -12.54
C ALA A 319 -0.14 2.38 -12.95
N ILE A 320 -1.39 1.97 -13.15
CA ILE A 320 -1.77 0.64 -13.65
C ILE A 320 -1.25 0.43 -15.07
N LEU A 321 -1.44 1.42 -15.96
CA LEU A 321 -0.90 1.36 -17.33
C LEU A 321 0.62 1.24 -17.33
N ILE A 322 1.31 2.04 -16.53
CA ILE A 322 2.78 1.97 -16.37
C ILE A 322 3.21 0.57 -15.89
N GLY A 323 2.48 -0.01 -14.92
CA GLY A 323 2.74 -1.35 -14.41
C GLY A 323 2.58 -2.43 -15.47
N PHE A 324 1.50 -2.38 -16.28
CA PHE A 324 1.29 -3.34 -17.35
C PHE A 324 2.28 -3.18 -18.52
N LEU A 325 2.65 -1.94 -18.85
CA LEU A 325 3.59 -1.64 -19.92
C LEU A 325 5.06 -1.84 -19.52
N GLU A 326 5.35 -2.14 -18.25
CA GLU A 326 6.72 -2.33 -17.75
C GLU A 326 7.66 -1.14 -18.05
N ALA A 327 7.12 0.08 -18.13
CA ALA A 327 7.95 1.26 -18.37
C ALA A 327 8.93 1.49 -17.22
N ASP A 328 10.08 2.14 -17.47
CA ASP A 328 11.21 2.28 -16.52
C ASP A 328 10.83 2.75 -15.10
N ARG A 329 9.72 3.49 -14.96
CA ARG A 329 9.20 3.96 -13.68
C ARG A 329 8.46 2.91 -12.86
N ALA A 330 8.15 1.75 -13.43
CA ALA A 330 7.35 0.71 -12.79
C ALA A 330 8.03 0.10 -11.55
N ASN A 331 9.37 0.13 -11.53
CA ASN A 331 10.18 -0.34 -10.41
C ASN A 331 10.74 0.80 -9.54
N GLU A 332 10.32 2.05 -9.77
CA GLU A 332 10.86 3.20 -9.05
C GLU A 332 10.32 3.25 -7.61
N TRP A 333 11.16 2.87 -6.65
CA TRP A 333 10.84 2.95 -5.22
C TRP A 333 11.20 4.30 -4.64
N ILE A 334 10.25 5.24 -4.69
CA ILE A 334 10.36 6.51 -3.95
C ILE A 334 9.78 6.31 -2.55
N VAL A 335 10.61 6.50 -1.52
CA VAL A 335 10.21 6.38 -0.12
C VAL A 335 9.15 7.42 0.21
N THR A 336 7.94 6.97 0.58
CA THR A 336 6.88 7.86 1.06
C THR A 336 7.32 8.55 2.35
N GLN A 337 7.30 9.87 2.33
CA GLN A 337 7.65 10.69 3.48
C GLN A 337 6.47 10.72 4.46
N LYS A 338 6.72 10.25 5.69
CA LYS A 338 5.79 10.32 6.84
C LYS A 338 6.17 11.50 7.74
N LEU A 339 5.28 11.90 8.66
CA LEU A 339 5.42 13.12 9.47
C LEU A 339 6.78 13.23 10.19
N GLY A 340 7.25 12.14 10.79
CA GLY A 340 8.56 12.09 11.45
C GLY A 340 9.75 12.35 10.52
N ASN A 341 9.64 12.01 9.23
CA ASN A 341 10.67 12.32 8.22
C ASN A 341 10.54 13.75 7.69
N LEU A 342 9.34 14.34 7.72
CA LEU A 342 9.08 15.70 7.24
C LEU A 342 9.71 16.76 8.16
N GLN A 343 9.72 16.53 9.49
CA GLN A 343 10.45 17.37 10.44
C GLN A 343 11.96 17.37 10.14
N LYS A 344 12.53 16.19 9.86
CA LYS A 344 13.94 16.01 9.49
C LYS A 344 14.28 16.66 8.13
N LEU A 345 13.33 16.73 7.21
CA LEU A 345 13.48 17.40 5.91
C LEU A 345 13.25 18.91 5.98
N LYS A 346 12.34 19.42 6.81
CA LYS A 346 12.21 20.88 7.05
C LYS A 346 13.52 21.47 7.56
N SER A 347 14.28 20.74 8.40
CA SER A 347 15.62 21.16 8.81
C SER A 347 16.66 21.13 7.68
N ILE A 348 16.53 20.23 6.70
CA ILE A 348 17.48 20.09 5.57
C ILE A 348 17.12 21.03 4.41
N ALA A 349 15.84 21.20 4.10
CA ALA A 349 15.35 22.07 3.02
C ALA A 349 15.55 23.57 3.33
N ARG A 350 15.62 23.95 4.61
CA ARG A 350 16.05 25.29 5.02
C ARG A 350 17.48 25.63 4.57
N LEU A 351 18.29 24.61 4.20
CA LEU A 351 19.69 24.77 3.79
C LEU A 351 19.91 24.71 2.26
N THR A 352 18.93 24.28 1.45
CA THR A 352 19.11 24.14 -0.01
C THR A 352 17.89 24.59 -0.80
N GLY A 353 17.93 25.85 -1.26
CA GLY A 353 16.91 26.43 -2.12
C GLY A 353 17.19 26.18 -3.60
N SER A 354 16.50 25.23 -4.22
CA SER A 354 16.24 25.23 -5.66
C SER A 354 15.05 24.31 -5.95
N TYR A 355 13.87 24.90 -6.21
CA TYR A 355 12.65 24.17 -6.59
C TYR A 355 12.31 24.51 -8.05
N ARG A 356 12.29 23.50 -8.93
CA ARG A 356 12.01 23.66 -10.36
C ARG A 356 10.53 23.95 -10.62
N PHE A 357 10.24 24.90 -11.51
CA PHE A 357 8.89 25.33 -11.90
C PHE A 357 8.01 24.20 -12.48
N LYS A 358 8.62 23.20 -13.14
CA LYS A 358 7.92 22.01 -13.65
C LYS A 358 7.36 21.09 -12.56
N ASP A 359 7.85 21.19 -11.32
CA ASP A 359 7.32 20.44 -10.18
C ASP A 359 6.07 21.10 -9.56
N ARG A 360 5.63 22.27 -10.07
CA ARG A 360 4.50 23.02 -9.51
C ARG A 360 3.14 22.72 -10.16
N PHE A 361 3.10 22.19 -11.38
CA PHE A 361 1.86 22.04 -12.14
C PHE A 361 1.73 20.65 -12.76
N HIS A 362 0.53 20.08 -12.67
CA HIS A 362 0.23 18.78 -13.26
C HIS A 362 -0.68 18.95 -14.48
N PHE A 363 -0.05 18.90 -15.66
CA PHE A 363 -0.69 19.28 -16.92
C PHE A 363 -1.97 18.50 -17.24
N LEU A 364 -1.99 17.18 -17.00
CA LEU A 364 -3.17 16.39 -17.37
C LEU A 364 -4.36 16.66 -16.43
N GLU A 365 -4.08 16.89 -15.15
CA GLU A 365 -5.05 17.21 -14.12
C GLU A 365 -5.68 18.57 -14.42
N VAL A 366 -4.87 19.55 -14.84
CA VAL A 366 -5.35 20.87 -15.32
C VAL A 366 -6.15 20.72 -16.62
N PHE A 367 -5.68 19.90 -17.57
CA PHE A 367 -6.37 19.67 -18.85
C PHE A 367 -7.77 19.04 -18.63
N ILE A 368 -7.86 18.00 -17.81
CA ILE A 368 -9.15 17.38 -17.46
C ILE A 368 -10.01 18.37 -16.67
N GLY A 369 -9.42 19.16 -15.78
CA GLY A 369 -10.12 20.25 -15.07
C GLY A 369 -10.76 21.26 -16.04
N LEU A 370 -10.03 21.68 -17.07
CA LEU A 370 -10.54 22.59 -18.12
C LEU A 370 -11.64 21.94 -18.96
N PHE A 371 -11.47 20.67 -19.34
CA PHE A 371 -12.48 19.91 -20.07
C PHE A 371 -13.80 19.81 -19.28
N LEU A 372 -13.71 19.48 -17.99
CA LEU A 372 -14.85 19.45 -17.07
C LEU A 372 -15.47 20.83 -16.88
N LEU A 373 -14.65 21.88 -16.77
CA LEU A 373 -15.15 23.25 -16.62
C LEU A 373 -15.96 23.68 -17.85
N ALA A 374 -15.41 23.46 -19.05
CA ALA A 374 -16.09 23.77 -20.30
C ALA A 374 -17.42 23.01 -20.41
N SER A 375 -17.43 21.73 -20.03
CA SER A 375 -18.63 20.90 -20.03
C SER A 375 -19.67 21.40 -19.01
N ALA A 376 -19.25 21.77 -17.80
CA ALA A 376 -20.15 22.31 -16.78
C ALA A 376 -20.76 23.66 -17.19
N CYS A 377 -19.97 24.55 -17.80
CA CYS A 377 -20.46 25.81 -18.34
C CYS A 377 -21.45 25.58 -19.49
N PHE A 378 -21.17 24.60 -20.36
CA PHE A 378 -22.08 24.24 -21.45
C PHE A 378 -23.41 23.69 -20.91
N ASP A 379 -23.36 22.77 -19.95
CA ASP A 379 -24.56 22.23 -19.30
C ASP A 379 -25.38 23.35 -18.64
N TYR A 380 -24.76 24.24 -17.88
CA TYR A 380 -25.44 25.36 -17.24
C TYR A 380 -26.11 26.35 -18.21
N LEU A 381 -25.51 26.57 -19.39
CA LEU A 381 -26.00 27.56 -20.35
C LEU A 381 -27.02 26.99 -21.34
N TYR A 382 -26.94 25.70 -21.67
CA TYR A 382 -27.67 25.10 -22.78
C TYR A 382 -28.51 23.87 -22.41
N ARG A 383 -28.43 23.36 -21.18
CA ARG A 383 -29.17 22.17 -20.73
C ARG A 383 -29.89 22.42 -19.41
N ASP A 384 -30.99 21.70 -19.21
CA ASP A 384 -31.79 21.73 -17.97
C ASP A 384 -31.60 20.47 -17.11
N ASP A 385 -30.53 19.70 -17.35
CA ASP A 385 -30.32 18.38 -16.71
C ASP A 385 -29.59 18.48 -15.34
N TYR A 386 -29.19 19.69 -14.93
CA TYR A 386 -28.50 20.00 -13.66
C TYR A 386 -27.22 19.18 -13.37
N VAL A 387 -26.64 18.52 -14.37
CA VAL A 387 -25.43 17.68 -14.21
C VAL A 387 -24.20 18.53 -13.83
N TYR A 388 -24.22 19.82 -14.17
CA TYR A 388 -23.22 20.81 -13.76
C TYR A 388 -23.04 20.88 -12.24
N LEU A 389 -24.07 20.56 -11.44
CA LEU A 389 -23.98 20.53 -9.97
C LEU A 389 -22.91 19.55 -9.47
N PHE A 390 -22.63 18.49 -10.23
CA PHE A 390 -21.55 17.55 -9.95
C PHE A 390 -20.26 17.91 -10.70
N VAL A 391 -20.37 18.22 -12.00
CA VAL A 391 -19.20 18.41 -12.88
C VAL A 391 -18.41 19.67 -12.52
N LEU A 392 -19.07 20.74 -12.07
CA LEU A 392 -18.39 21.97 -11.66
C LEU A 392 -17.53 21.77 -10.39
N PRO A 393 -18.04 21.23 -9.27
CA PRO A 393 -17.19 20.85 -8.13
C PRO A 393 -16.09 19.86 -8.49
N GLN A 394 -16.35 18.91 -9.40
CA GLN A 394 -15.34 17.97 -9.88
C GLN A 394 -14.20 18.69 -10.60
N SER A 395 -14.51 19.67 -11.47
CA SER A 395 -13.51 20.53 -12.12
C SER A 395 -12.66 21.29 -11.10
N ILE A 396 -13.29 21.89 -10.09
CA ILE A 396 -12.59 22.62 -9.02
C ILE A 396 -11.61 21.69 -8.29
N MET A 397 -12.01 20.45 -7.98
CA MET A 397 -11.13 19.47 -7.33
C MET A 397 -9.92 19.09 -8.23
N TYR A 398 -10.14 18.93 -9.54
CA TYR A 398 -9.06 18.70 -10.51
C TYR A 398 -8.06 19.86 -10.54
N PHE A 399 -8.53 21.11 -10.51
CA PHE A 399 -7.65 22.27 -10.39
C PHE A 399 -6.93 22.31 -9.04
N ALA A 400 -7.62 22.06 -7.93
CA ALA A 400 -7.03 22.05 -6.60
C ALA A 400 -5.87 21.06 -6.48
N ILE A 401 -6.01 19.86 -7.05
CA ILE A 401 -4.95 18.84 -7.10
C ILE A 401 -3.90 19.18 -8.16
N GLY A 402 -4.31 19.71 -9.32
CA GLY A 402 -3.43 20.11 -10.43
C GLY A 402 -2.43 21.22 -10.05
N PHE A 403 -2.88 22.16 -9.22
CA PHE A 403 -2.09 23.25 -8.65
C PHE A 403 -1.47 22.96 -7.28
N GLN A 404 -1.65 21.74 -6.75
CA GLN A 404 -1.15 21.30 -5.44
C GLN A 404 -1.66 22.10 -4.22
N PHE A 405 -2.89 22.64 -4.28
CA PHE A 405 -3.52 23.34 -3.16
C PHE A 405 -3.96 22.41 -2.01
N VAL A 406 -3.98 21.09 -2.23
CA VAL A 406 -4.41 20.09 -1.24
C VAL A 406 -3.21 19.57 -0.42
N GLY A 407 -3.31 19.61 0.92
CA GLY A 407 -2.27 19.11 1.83
C GLY A 407 -1.28 20.16 2.33
N LEU A 408 -1.60 21.44 2.20
CA LEU A 408 -0.93 22.51 2.95
C LEU A 408 -1.39 22.41 4.41
N ASN A 409 -0.43 22.31 5.33
CA ASN A 409 -0.71 22.15 6.77
C ASN A 409 -1.67 23.25 7.22
N VAL A 410 -2.71 22.88 7.98
CA VAL A 410 -3.28 23.81 8.94
C VAL A 410 -2.17 24.01 9.97
N SER A 411 -1.48 25.15 9.89
CA SER A 411 -0.67 25.61 11.00
C SER A 411 -1.64 25.89 12.14
N GLU A 412 -1.62 25.06 13.18
CA GLU A 412 -2.11 25.49 14.49
C GLU A 412 -1.21 26.64 14.96
N ASP A 413 -1.86 27.69 15.44
CA ASP A 413 -1.30 28.90 16.06
C ASP A 413 -0.30 28.59 17.19
#